data_AF-A0A6G1G2E9-F1
#
_entry.id   AF-A0A6G1G2E9-F1
#
_cell.length_a   1.000
_cell.length_b   1.000
_cell.length_c   1.000
_cell.angle_alpha   90.00
_cell.angle_beta   90.00
_cell.angle_gamma   90.00
#
_symmetry.space_group_name_H-M   'P 1'
#
loop_
_entity.id
_entity.type
_entity.pdbx_description
1 polymer ?
#
loop_
_entity_poly.entity_id
_entity_poly.type
_entity_poly.pdbx_seq_one_letter_code
_entity_poly.pdbx_strand_id
1 'polypeptide(L)'
;MATKPLPPPKTFTPIIIGVADIVNRSTAPSSALEPATLITAAITAALTDALSPSYASPTSLLPLITDLSVIKTWTWDYPDLPALLAQNLHLPELKQKHYSAHGGNQPAKVLDAAARRIAAGISSAAIVCGGEALASLSACAAAGKLPPDGWSEPATPIDAVFSPTTRELGADVGAHHNIGAPIHIYPLYENGFRARRGQGVRDNHQESARVYGEFAGVAEGTEYAWGKGKKVTMGDIETVGGKNRMICFPYPLLMNAFNTVNLAAAALLTNTEVATRMGIPEERWIYPLGGAGTADAGEFWKRPDYHSSPCLTRSLDAALSVSGLRTDDVDLYDFYSCFPIVPKLAAQHLGLPFYGGEKKLTLLGGLTSFGGAGNNYSMHAITEMTRQLRDRKAKKGGANGLILANGGWLTYQYVVCLGTKPRKDGGAYPLEDVLPEVITDVAVPEIAEVAEGEAVVETYTVEFSRDGSPERGHVVGRLTSNGKRFLANHADARTLKELASWEKEPIGRSGWVWQAKDDPQRNIFSFESRPQL
;
A
#
# COMPACT_ATOMS: atom_id res chain seq x y z
N MET A 1 16.31 45.81 -30.11
CA MET A 1 16.37 44.38 -30.52
C MET A 1 15.46 43.61 -29.60
N ALA A 2 14.34 43.07 -30.11
CA ALA A 2 13.49 42.20 -29.32
C ALA A 2 14.27 40.90 -29.05
N THR A 3 14.55 40.62 -27.78
CA THR A 3 15.13 39.35 -27.35
C THR A 3 14.17 38.23 -27.77
N LYS A 4 14.61 37.36 -28.69
CA LYS A 4 13.88 36.14 -29.00
C LYS A 4 13.66 35.39 -27.67
N PRO A 5 12.43 34.93 -27.37
CA PRO A 5 12.22 34.10 -26.20
C PRO A 5 13.14 32.89 -26.28
N LEU A 6 13.81 32.57 -25.17
CA LEU A 6 14.62 31.37 -25.06
C LEU A 6 13.73 30.18 -25.43
N PRO A 7 14.25 29.21 -26.23
CA PRO A 7 13.50 27.99 -26.49
C PRO A 7 13.12 27.35 -25.15
N PRO A 8 11.92 26.74 -25.05
CA PRO A 8 11.54 26.04 -23.83
C PRO A 8 12.62 25.01 -23.48
N PRO A 9 12.90 24.82 -22.17
CA PRO A 9 13.91 23.85 -21.76
C PRO A 9 13.59 22.48 -22.36
N LYS A 10 14.63 21.80 -22.86
CA LYS A 10 14.50 20.48 -23.47
C LYS A 10 13.97 19.50 -22.40
N THR A 11 12.79 18.92 -22.65
CA THR A 11 12.21 17.87 -21.81
C THR A 11 12.46 16.50 -22.42
N PHE A 12 12.83 15.53 -21.60
CA PHE A 12 13.03 14.14 -22.03
C PHE A 12 11.77 13.29 -21.77
N THR A 13 11.56 12.25 -22.58
CA THR A 13 10.46 11.29 -22.36
C THR A 13 10.97 10.14 -21.50
N PRO A 14 10.55 10.00 -20.23
CA PRO A 14 10.97 8.90 -19.38
C PRO A 14 10.33 7.59 -19.83
N ILE A 15 11.06 6.50 -19.64
CA ILE A 15 10.65 5.12 -19.94
C ILE A 15 11.22 4.16 -18.90
N ILE A 16 10.42 3.17 -18.52
CA ILE A 16 10.86 1.95 -17.84
C ILE A 16 11.42 1.03 -18.92
N ILE A 17 12.65 0.56 -18.73
CA ILE A 17 13.38 -0.29 -19.68
C ILE A 17 13.63 -1.70 -19.15
N GLY A 18 13.71 -1.88 -17.84
CA GLY A 18 13.97 -3.18 -17.21
C GLY A 18 13.22 -3.35 -15.90
N VAL A 19 12.67 -4.54 -15.67
CA VAL A 19 11.98 -4.89 -14.42
C VAL A 19 12.32 -6.31 -14.00
N ALA A 20 12.33 -6.57 -12.69
CA ALA A 20 12.46 -7.92 -12.17
C ALA A 20 11.90 -8.07 -10.76
N ASP A 21 11.53 -9.30 -10.45
CA ASP A 21 11.08 -9.76 -9.14
C ASP A 21 11.96 -10.93 -8.70
N ILE A 22 12.25 -10.98 -7.40
CA ILE A 22 12.97 -12.08 -6.74
C ILE A 22 12.08 -12.61 -5.62
N VAL A 23 12.02 -13.93 -5.50
CA VAL A 23 11.34 -14.64 -4.41
C VAL A 23 12.25 -15.72 -3.84
N ASN A 24 12.47 -15.71 -2.54
CA ASN A 24 13.17 -16.79 -1.82
C ASN A 24 12.21 -17.55 -0.93
N ARG A 25 11.59 -18.62 -1.45
CA ARG A 25 10.59 -19.40 -0.70
C ARG A 25 11.15 -20.24 0.45
N SER A 26 12.48 -20.37 0.54
CA SER A 26 13.09 -21.16 1.61
C SER A 26 12.89 -20.47 2.95
N THR A 27 12.45 -21.25 3.94
CA THR A 27 12.39 -20.85 5.35
C THR A 27 13.44 -21.58 6.19
N ALA A 28 14.43 -22.22 5.56
CA ALA A 28 15.56 -22.81 6.26
C ALA A 28 16.54 -21.71 6.68
N PRO A 29 17.01 -21.66 7.95
CA PRO A 29 17.99 -20.65 8.39
C PRO A 29 19.27 -20.62 7.55
N SER A 30 19.71 -21.76 7.00
CA SER A 30 20.88 -21.83 6.11
C SER A 30 20.67 -21.22 4.72
N SER A 31 19.43 -20.92 4.33
CA SER A 31 19.07 -20.26 3.08
C SER A 31 18.51 -18.84 3.31
N ALA A 32 18.63 -18.34 4.53
CA ALA A 32 18.13 -17.01 4.90
C ALA A 32 18.94 -15.93 4.18
N LEU A 33 18.26 -15.15 3.33
CA LEU A 33 18.85 -14.01 2.66
C LEU A 33 18.33 -12.73 3.28
N GLU A 34 19.21 -11.75 3.48
CA GLU A 34 18.82 -10.42 3.93
C GLU A 34 18.14 -9.61 2.81
N PRO A 35 17.37 -8.56 3.15
CA PRO A 35 16.75 -7.70 2.14
C PRO A 35 17.74 -7.14 1.12
N ALA A 36 18.93 -6.70 1.54
CA ALA A 36 19.95 -6.14 0.65
C ALA A 36 20.39 -7.14 -0.45
N THR A 37 20.52 -8.43 -0.12
CA THR A 37 20.87 -9.47 -1.09
C THR A 37 19.74 -9.68 -2.10
N LEU A 38 18.49 -9.76 -1.63
CA LEU A 38 17.32 -9.92 -2.52
C LEU A 38 17.16 -8.73 -3.46
N ILE A 39 17.36 -7.50 -2.97
CA ILE A 39 17.27 -6.27 -3.77
C ILE A 39 18.39 -6.22 -4.80
N THR A 40 19.62 -6.56 -4.43
CA THR A 40 20.77 -6.64 -5.36
C THR A 40 20.49 -7.61 -6.51
N ALA A 41 19.91 -8.78 -6.20
CA ALA A 41 19.50 -9.75 -7.19
C ALA A 41 18.39 -9.21 -8.12
N ALA A 42 17.40 -8.49 -7.57
CA ALA A 42 16.33 -7.89 -8.37
C ALA A 42 16.87 -6.82 -9.33
N ILE A 43 17.79 -5.97 -8.87
CA ILE A 43 18.43 -4.96 -9.72
C ILE A 43 19.23 -5.62 -10.85
N THR A 44 20.01 -6.64 -10.53
CA THR A 44 20.81 -7.38 -11.52
C THR A 44 19.93 -8.05 -12.58
N ALA A 45 18.81 -8.63 -12.17
CA ALA A 45 17.83 -9.21 -13.08
C ALA A 45 17.13 -8.13 -13.92
N ALA A 46 16.80 -6.95 -13.36
CA ALA A 46 16.20 -5.85 -14.10
C ALA A 46 17.15 -5.25 -15.15
N LEU A 47 18.46 -5.19 -14.86
CA LEU A 47 19.49 -4.81 -15.84
C LEU A 47 19.56 -5.80 -16.99
N THR A 48 19.43 -7.10 -16.69
CA THR A 48 19.37 -8.17 -17.70
C THR A 48 18.07 -8.08 -18.51
N ASP A 49 16.95 -7.75 -17.89
CA ASP A 49 15.68 -7.53 -18.58
C ASP A 49 15.72 -6.29 -19.50
N ALA A 50 16.52 -5.27 -19.17
CA ALA A 50 16.62 -4.08 -20.02
C ALA A 50 17.32 -4.33 -21.36
N LEU A 51 18.20 -5.32 -21.44
CA LEU A 51 19.07 -5.54 -22.59
C LEU A 51 18.80 -6.91 -23.21
N SER A 52 18.55 -6.95 -24.52
CA SER A 52 18.54 -8.22 -25.24
C SER A 52 19.97 -8.76 -25.35
N PRO A 53 20.21 -10.08 -25.21
CA PRO A 53 21.56 -10.68 -25.24
C PRO A 53 22.38 -10.32 -26.49
N SER A 54 21.71 -9.89 -27.55
CA SER A 54 22.30 -9.59 -28.86
C SER A 54 22.93 -8.19 -28.98
N TYR A 55 22.82 -7.30 -27.99
CA TYR A 55 23.11 -5.87 -28.18
C TYR A 55 24.18 -5.28 -27.24
N ALA A 56 24.22 -5.66 -25.95
CA ALA A 56 25.22 -5.18 -25.00
C ALA A 56 25.26 -6.04 -23.72
N SER A 57 26.37 -5.99 -22.99
CA SER A 57 26.44 -6.53 -21.63
C SER A 57 25.47 -5.77 -20.70
N PRO A 58 24.73 -6.44 -19.79
CA PRO A 58 23.93 -5.81 -18.74
C PRO A 58 24.66 -4.72 -17.96
N THR A 59 25.99 -4.85 -17.83
CA THR A 59 26.86 -3.91 -17.13
C THR A 59 27.06 -2.58 -17.86
N SER A 60 26.72 -2.48 -19.14
CA SER A 60 26.88 -1.25 -19.94
C SER A 60 26.00 -0.08 -19.46
N LEU A 61 24.92 -0.38 -18.73
CA LEU A 61 24.04 0.63 -18.14
C LEU A 61 24.54 1.18 -16.80
N LEU A 62 25.38 0.42 -16.08
CA LEU A 62 25.86 0.80 -14.74
C LEU A 62 26.50 2.19 -14.70
N PRO A 63 27.37 2.60 -15.66
CA PRO A 63 27.99 3.93 -15.63
C PRO A 63 26.99 5.09 -15.77
N LEU A 64 25.77 4.85 -16.24
CA LEU A 64 24.73 5.88 -16.40
C LEU A 64 23.85 6.03 -15.15
N ILE A 65 23.85 5.03 -14.27
CA ILE A 65 22.97 4.96 -13.10
C ILE A 65 23.61 5.76 -11.98
N THR A 66 23.15 7.00 -11.83
CA THR A 66 23.59 7.92 -10.76
C THR A 66 22.44 8.30 -9.83
N ASP A 67 21.29 7.65 -9.99
CA ASP A 67 20.06 7.87 -9.23
C ASP A 67 19.52 6.53 -8.72
N LEU A 68 19.50 6.38 -7.39
CA LEU A 68 19.04 5.18 -6.72
C LEU A 68 18.04 5.57 -5.62
N SER A 69 16.81 5.07 -5.75
CA SER A 69 15.76 5.21 -4.76
C SER A 69 15.37 3.85 -4.22
N VAL A 70 15.53 3.65 -2.91
CA VAL A 70 15.26 2.38 -2.23
C VAL A 70 14.07 2.55 -1.29
N ILE A 71 13.14 1.59 -1.33
CA ILE A 71 12.00 1.54 -0.41
C ILE A 71 12.45 1.03 0.95
N LYS A 72 12.02 1.72 2.01
CA LYS A 72 12.37 1.37 3.39
C LYS A 72 11.88 -0.02 3.77
N THR A 73 12.81 -0.91 4.07
CA THR A 73 12.51 -2.22 4.64
C THR A 73 12.17 -2.06 6.12
N TRP A 74 11.24 -2.88 6.61
CA TRP A 74 11.01 -3.04 8.05
C TRP A 74 11.59 -4.34 8.61
N THR A 75 12.19 -5.18 7.76
CA THR A 75 12.77 -6.47 8.19
C THR A 75 14.09 -6.22 8.92
N TRP A 76 14.89 -5.28 8.43
CA TRP A 76 16.24 -5.04 8.92
C TRP A 76 16.55 -3.54 8.89
N ASP A 77 17.02 -3.00 10.02
CA ASP A 77 17.28 -1.56 10.15
C ASP A 77 18.68 -1.23 9.63
N TYR A 78 18.81 -1.03 8.31
CA TYR A 78 20.08 -0.67 7.69
C TYR A 78 20.48 0.78 8.00
N PRO A 79 21.76 1.05 8.38
CA PRO A 79 22.26 2.43 8.51
C PRO A 79 22.14 3.25 7.22
N ASP A 80 22.51 2.66 6.09
CA ASP A 80 22.40 3.25 4.76
C ASP A 80 22.26 2.17 3.68
N LEU A 81 21.03 1.66 3.50
CA LEU A 81 20.75 0.62 2.50
C LEU A 81 21.08 1.06 1.06
N PRO A 82 20.74 2.28 0.59
CA PRO A 82 21.14 2.71 -0.74
C PRO A 82 22.66 2.70 -0.97
N ALA A 83 23.47 3.14 -0.01
CA ALA A 83 24.92 3.10 -0.14
C ALA A 83 25.46 1.66 -0.20
N LEU A 84 24.94 0.76 0.64
CA LEU A 84 25.28 -0.65 0.62
C LEU A 84 24.97 -1.29 -0.74
N LEU A 85 23.79 -1.01 -1.30
CA LEU A 85 23.40 -1.52 -2.62
C LEU A 85 24.29 -0.96 -3.74
N ALA A 86 24.60 0.33 -3.71
CA ALA A 86 25.51 0.95 -4.68
C ALA A 86 26.91 0.31 -4.64
N GLN A 87 27.41 0.01 -3.43
CA GLN A 87 28.69 -0.70 -3.26
C GLN A 87 28.63 -2.12 -3.84
N ASN A 88 27.59 -2.89 -3.49
CA ASN A 88 27.39 -4.27 -3.95
C ASN A 88 27.29 -4.39 -5.48
N LEU A 89 26.73 -3.38 -6.13
CA LEU A 89 26.53 -3.32 -7.58
C LEU A 89 27.65 -2.59 -8.33
N HIS A 90 28.64 -2.06 -7.61
CA HIS A 90 29.71 -1.22 -8.17
C HIS A 90 29.16 -0.05 -9.00
N LEU A 91 28.09 0.60 -8.51
CA LEU A 91 27.55 1.80 -9.14
C LEU A 91 28.55 2.96 -9.03
N PRO A 92 28.54 3.90 -10.00
CA PRO A 92 29.28 5.14 -9.85
C PRO A 92 28.75 5.95 -8.66
N GLU A 93 29.43 7.05 -8.33
CA GLU A 93 28.96 7.98 -7.31
C GLU A 93 27.53 8.44 -7.61
N LEU A 94 26.63 8.19 -6.65
CA LEU A 94 25.22 8.55 -6.77
C LEU A 94 25.05 10.06 -6.59
N LYS A 95 24.50 10.71 -7.62
CA LYS A 95 24.06 12.12 -7.54
C LYS A 95 22.72 12.25 -6.83
N GLN A 96 21.89 11.23 -6.93
CA GLN A 96 20.60 11.13 -6.26
C GLN A 96 20.58 9.82 -5.47
N LYS A 97 20.54 9.93 -4.15
CA LYS A 97 20.47 8.78 -3.24
C LYS A 97 19.29 9.00 -2.31
N HIS A 98 18.28 8.15 -2.41
CA HIS A 98 17.05 8.28 -1.64
C HIS A 98 16.70 6.97 -0.93
N TYR A 99 16.45 7.05 0.37
CA TYR A 99 15.84 5.99 1.16
C TYR A 99 14.48 6.47 1.64
N SER A 100 13.41 5.78 1.27
CA SER A 100 12.05 6.28 1.50
C SER A 100 11.69 6.35 2.99
N ALA A 101 10.58 7.01 3.32
CA ALA A 101 9.88 6.72 4.57
C ALA A 101 9.19 5.34 4.50
N HIS A 102 8.64 4.85 5.62
CA HIS A 102 7.74 3.69 5.58
C HIS A 102 6.40 4.08 4.92
N GLY A 103 5.84 3.17 4.12
CA GLY A 103 4.55 3.33 3.46
C GLY A 103 4.44 2.51 2.17
N GLY A 104 3.32 1.81 1.96
CA GLY A 104 3.04 1.08 0.72
C GLY A 104 2.82 1.95 -0.52
N ASN A 105 2.67 3.27 -0.35
CA ASN A 105 2.59 4.26 -1.41
C ASN A 105 3.96 4.61 -2.03
N GLN A 106 5.06 4.30 -1.33
CA GLN A 106 6.39 4.76 -1.68
C GLN A 106 6.89 4.26 -3.05
N PRO A 107 6.66 3.00 -3.48
CA PRO A 107 7.07 2.54 -4.81
C PRO A 107 6.56 3.42 -5.95
N ALA A 108 5.28 3.79 -5.93
CA ALA A 108 4.69 4.66 -6.94
C ALA A 108 5.22 6.10 -6.84
N LYS A 109 5.35 6.64 -5.61
CA LYS A 109 5.91 7.98 -5.37
C LYS A 109 7.34 8.12 -5.89
N VAL A 110 8.21 7.16 -5.60
CA VAL A 110 9.62 7.23 -6.04
C VAL A 110 9.77 6.95 -7.53
N LEU A 111 8.92 6.10 -8.11
CA LEU A 111 8.88 5.89 -9.57
C LEU A 111 8.54 7.19 -10.29
N ASP A 112 7.48 7.88 -9.86
CA ASP A 112 7.09 9.15 -10.44
C ASP A 112 8.19 10.21 -10.26
N ALA A 113 8.74 10.35 -9.05
CA ALA A 113 9.83 11.28 -8.78
C ALA A 113 11.09 11.01 -9.65
N ALA A 114 11.44 9.74 -9.88
CA ALA A 114 12.51 9.35 -10.78
C ALA A 114 12.19 9.72 -12.25
N ALA A 115 10.95 9.46 -12.70
CA ALA A 115 10.50 9.85 -14.03
C ALA A 115 10.56 11.37 -14.24
N ARG A 116 10.20 12.17 -13.22
CA ARG A 116 10.33 13.65 -13.27
C ARG A 116 11.78 14.10 -13.39
N ARG A 117 12.69 13.53 -12.59
CA ARG A 117 14.13 13.85 -12.66
C ARG A 117 14.71 13.51 -14.03
N ILE A 118 14.29 12.39 -14.62
CA ILE A 118 14.68 12.01 -15.98
C ILE A 118 14.11 12.99 -17.01
N ALA A 119 12.83 13.33 -16.90
CA ALA A 119 12.17 14.27 -17.80
C ALA A 119 12.79 15.68 -17.77
N ALA A 120 13.23 16.13 -16.59
CA ALA A 120 13.94 17.38 -16.37
C ALA A 120 15.43 17.35 -16.78
N GLY A 121 15.96 16.19 -17.17
CA GLY A 121 17.38 16.02 -17.50
C GLY A 121 18.33 16.04 -16.29
N ILE A 122 17.80 15.93 -15.07
CA ILE A 122 18.58 15.84 -13.82
C ILE A 122 19.28 14.48 -13.73
N SER A 123 18.58 13.42 -14.14
CA SER A 123 19.08 12.04 -14.12
C SER A 123 19.01 11.42 -15.53
N SER A 124 20.09 10.75 -15.96
CA SER A 124 20.10 10.04 -17.26
C SER A 124 19.49 8.63 -17.15
N ALA A 125 19.71 7.95 -16.02
CA ALA A 125 19.14 6.67 -15.69
C ALA A 125 18.93 6.58 -14.17
N ALA A 126 17.89 5.88 -13.74
CA ALA A 126 17.53 5.72 -12.34
C ALA A 126 17.06 4.30 -12.02
N ILE A 127 17.35 3.84 -10.81
CA ILE A 127 16.82 2.60 -10.25
C ILE A 127 15.85 2.93 -9.14
N VAL A 128 14.68 2.30 -9.18
CA VAL A 128 13.76 2.22 -8.04
C VAL A 128 13.64 0.76 -7.60
N CYS A 129 13.81 0.49 -6.31
CA CYS A 129 13.85 -0.90 -5.84
C CYS A 129 13.46 -1.03 -4.35
N GLY A 130 13.16 -2.25 -3.92
CA GLY A 130 12.94 -2.57 -2.52
C GLY A 130 12.68 -4.06 -2.31
N GLY A 131 12.59 -4.46 -1.05
CA GLY A 131 12.37 -5.85 -0.68
C GLY A 131 12.27 -6.08 0.81
N GLU A 132 11.73 -7.23 1.18
CA GLU A 132 11.54 -7.70 2.56
C GLU A 132 12.01 -9.15 2.67
N ALA A 133 12.46 -9.54 3.87
CA ALA A 133 12.92 -10.89 4.18
C ALA A 133 12.40 -11.38 5.54
N LEU A 134 11.16 -11.02 5.88
CA LEU A 134 10.59 -11.28 7.19
C LEU A 134 10.42 -12.79 7.45
N ALA A 135 10.19 -13.60 6.41
CA ALA A 135 10.16 -15.06 6.56
C ALA A 135 11.53 -15.63 6.95
N SER A 136 12.61 -15.14 6.34
CA SER A 136 13.98 -15.51 6.72
C SER A 136 14.29 -15.11 8.17
N LEU A 137 14.02 -13.86 8.55
CA LEU A 137 14.27 -13.37 9.90
C LEU A 137 13.47 -14.16 10.96
N SER A 138 12.19 -14.42 10.67
CA SER A 138 11.32 -15.21 11.55
C SER A 138 11.83 -16.64 11.74
N ALA A 139 12.33 -17.28 10.66
CA ALA A 139 12.89 -18.62 10.73
C ALA A 139 14.18 -18.67 11.56
N CYS A 140 15.06 -17.68 11.41
CA CYS A 140 16.28 -17.56 12.21
C CYS A 140 15.97 -17.32 13.69
N ALA A 141 15.01 -16.45 14.00
CA ALA A 141 14.53 -16.21 15.36
C ALA A 141 13.97 -17.48 16.00
N ALA A 142 13.11 -18.21 15.29
CA ALA A 142 12.56 -19.48 15.77
C ALA A 142 13.63 -20.56 16.01
N ALA A 143 14.78 -20.46 15.32
CA ALA A 143 15.93 -21.34 15.49
C ALA A 143 16.94 -20.85 16.54
N GLY A 144 16.68 -19.73 17.22
CA GLY A 144 17.61 -19.15 18.20
C GLY A 144 18.88 -18.55 17.59
N LYS A 145 18.83 -18.10 16.33
CA LYS A 145 19.95 -17.57 15.55
C LYS A 145 19.76 -16.10 15.19
N LEU A 146 19.65 -15.24 16.20
CA LEU A 146 19.65 -13.79 16.02
C LEU A 146 20.98 -13.20 16.53
N PRO A 147 21.64 -12.31 15.75
CA PRO A 147 21.33 -11.97 14.35
C PRO A 147 21.59 -13.16 13.40
N PRO A 148 20.94 -13.23 12.23
CA PRO A 148 21.23 -14.26 11.23
C PRO A 148 22.68 -14.19 10.73
N ASP A 149 23.30 -15.35 10.50
CA ASP A 149 24.69 -15.45 10.04
C ASP A 149 24.88 -14.77 8.67
N GLY A 150 25.90 -13.92 8.56
CA GLY A 150 26.29 -13.26 7.30
C GLY A 150 25.40 -12.10 6.85
N TRP A 151 24.40 -11.70 7.66
CA TRP A 151 23.64 -10.48 7.41
C TRP A 151 24.46 -9.25 7.79
N SER A 152 24.20 -8.14 7.12
CA SER A 152 24.85 -6.86 7.42
C SER A 152 24.51 -6.38 8.84
N GLU A 153 25.42 -5.64 9.48
CA GLU A 153 25.18 -5.10 10.83
C GLU A 153 24.01 -4.08 10.81
N PRO A 154 22.98 -4.25 11.67
CA PRO A 154 21.88 -3.30 11.75
C PRO A 154 22.29 -2.04 12.53
N ALA A 155 21.65 -0.91 12.23
CA ALA A 155 21.85 0.35 12.96
C ALA A 155 21.41 0.25 14.43
N THR A 156 20.39 -0.58 14.70
CA THR A 156 19.89 -0.86 16.04
C THR A 156 20.01 -2.36 16.31
N PRO A 157 20.53 -2.80 17.48
CA PRO A 157 20.55 -4.22 17.84
C PRO A 157 19.14 -4.83 17.79
N ILE A 158 19.05 -6.05 17.24
CA ILE A 158 17.77 -6.74 17.06
C ILE A 158 17.65 -7.86 18.10
N ASP A 159 16.74 -7.67 19.04
CA ASP A 159 16.37 -8.64 20.08
C ASP A 159 15.05 -9.39 19.77
N ALA A 160 14.22 -8.82 18.89
CA ALA A 160 12.95 -9.40 18.48
C ALA A 160 12.62 -9.15 16.99
N VAL A 161 11.74 -9.99 16.43
CA VAL A 161 11.23 -9.83 15.06
C VAL A 161 10.18 -8.73 15.02
N PHE A 162 10.30 -7.80 14.07
CA PHE A 162 9.32 -6.74 13.85
C PHE A 162 7.91 -7.33 13.61
N SER A 163 6.92 -6.76 14.30
CA SER A 163 5.50 -7.08 14.13
C SER A 163 4.70 -5.83 13.79
N PRO A 164 4.06 -5.75 12.60
CA PRO A 164 3.23 -4.61 12.20
C PRO A 164 2.00 -4.41 13.10
N THR A 165 1.59 -5.43 13.87
CA THR A 165 0.38 -5.39 14.71
C THR A 165 0.64 -4.99 16.16
N THR A 166 1.90 -4.96 16.60
CA THR A 166 2.28 -4.61 17.98
C THR A 166 3.15 -3.35 18.04
N ARG A 167 3.00 -2.46 17.05
CA ARG A 167 3.67 -1.16 17.04
C ARG A 167 3.24 -0.38 18.28
N GLU A 168 4.20 0.16 19.03
CA GLU A 168 3.92 1.06 20.14
C GLU A 168 3.09 2.26 19.65
N LEU A 169 1.95 2.48 20.30
CA LEU A 169 1.16 3.69 20.10
C LEU A 169 1.89 4.83 20.83
N GLY A 170 1.95 6.02 20.22
CA GLY A 170 2.53 7.21 20.85
C GLY A 170 1.70 7.68 22.04
N ALA A 171 2.10 8.75 22.74
CA ALA A 171 1.29 9.32 23.82
C ALA A 171 0.17 10.23 23.27
N ASP A 172 -0.85 9.63 22.64
CA ASP A 172 -1.97 10.35 22.04
C ASP A 172 -3.35 9.75 22.37
N VAL A 173 -4.42 10.37 21.86
CA VAL A 173 -5.82 9.93 22.06
C VAL A 173 -6.02 8.48 21.62
N GLY A 174 -5.31 8.01 20.60
CA GLY A 174 -5.37 6.62 20.16
C GLY A 174 -4.80 5.66 21.21
N ALA A 175 -3.66 5.99 21.81
CA ALA A 175 -3.05 5.17 22.84
C ALA A 175 -3.89 5.03 24.11
N HIS A 176 -4.54 6.11 24.58
CA HIS A 176 -5.48 6.03 25.72
C HIS A 176 -6.59 4.99 25.51
N HIS A 177 -6.94 4.73 24.24
CA HIS A 177 -8.00 3.80 23.85
C HIS A 177 -7.47 2.52 23.21
N ASN A 178 -6.15 2.29 23.22
CA ASN A 178 -5.48 1.16 22.57
C ASN A 178 -5.87 0.98 21.08
N ILE A 179 -6.03 2.08 20.34
CA ILE A 179 -6.41 2.08 18.94
C ILE A 179 -5.41 2.85 18.09
N GLY A 180 -5.04 2.30 16.93
CA GLY A 180 -4.07 2.93 16.03
C GLY A 180 -3.40 1.97 15.06
N ALA A 181 -3.51 0.65 15.29
CA ALA A 181 -2.99 -0.34 14.37
C ALA A 181 -3.82 -0.41 13.06
N PRO A 182 -3.22 -0.78 11.92
CA PRO A 182 -3.95 -1.01 10.66
C PRO A 182 -5.16 -1.93 10.82
N ILE A 183 -4.99 -3.02 11.60
CA ILE A 183 -6.05 -3.99 11.89
C ILE A 183 -7.25 -3.38 12.63
N HIS A 184 -7.12 -2.20 13.24
CA HIS A 184 -8.24 -1.49 13.87
C HIS A 184 -8.86 -0.50 12.88
N ILE A 185 -8.03 0.28 12.19
CA ILE A 185 -8.49 1.43 11.40
C ILE A 185 -9.15 1.00 10.07
N TYR A 186 -8.59 0.03 9.34
CA TYR A 186 -9.23 -0.42 8.09
C TYR A 186 -10.65 -0.98 8.31
N PRO A 187 -10.92 -1.75 9.38
CA PRO A 187 -12.30 -2.08 9.76
C PRO A 187 -13.23 -0.92 10.02
N LEU A 188 -12.75 0.19 10.62
CA LEU A 188 -13.57 1.38 10.82
C LEU A 188 -14.11 1.90 9.48
N TYR A 189 -13.25 1.91 8.45
CA TYR A 189 -13.64 2.32 7.10
C TYR A 189 -14.58 1.32 6.44
N GLU A 190 -14.33 0.03 6.61
CA GLU A 190 -15.22 -1.01 6.08
C GLU A 190 -16.62 -0.91 6.66
N ASN A 191 -16.73 -0.82 7.99
CA ASN A 191 -18.02 -0.70 8.69
C ASN A 191 -18.73 0.62 8.33
N GLY A 192 -18.01 1.74 8.27
CA GLY A 192 -18.59 3.01 7.82
C GLY A 192 -19.09 2.93 6.37
N PHE A 193 -18.29 2.33 5.48
CA PHE A 193 -18.62 2.16 4.06
C PHE A 193 -19.84 1.29 3.81
N ARG A 194 -19.95 0.11 4.44
CA ARG A 194 -21.16 -0.72 4.33
C ARG A 194 -22.40 -0.03 4.91
N ALA A 195 -22.29 0.61 6.08
CA ALA A 195 -23.41 1.33 6.69
C ALA A 195 -23.90 2.48 5.80
N ARG A 196 -22.98 3.26 5.22
CA ARG A 196 -23.33 4.35 4.30
C ARG A 196 -24.09 3.88 3.07
N ARG A 197 -23.84 2.65 2.61
CA ARG A 197 -24.55 2.00 1.49
C ARG A 197 -25.82 1.25 1.91
N GLY A 198 -26.17 1.24 3.21
CA GLY A 198 -27.27 0.44 3.74
C GLY A 198 -27.05 -1.07 3.61
N GLN A 199 -25.79 -1.51 3.47
CA GLN A 199 -25.45 -2.92 3.30
C GLN A 199 -25.34 -3.61 4.66
N GLY A 200 -26.00 -4.77 4.78
CA GLY A 200 -25.93 -5.61 5.98
C GLY A 200 -24.53 -6.17 6.23
N VAL A 201 -24.24 -6.50 7.49
CA VAL A 201 -22.92 -7.03 7.88
C VAL A 201 -22.56 -8.31 7.11
N ARG A 202 -23.50 -9.27 7.03
CA ARG A 202 -23.27 -10.55 6.33
C ARG A 202 -23.00 -10.33 4.84
N ASP A 203 -23.78 -9.45 4.21
CA ASP A 203 -23.62 -9.12 2.80
C ASP A 203 -22.26 -8.47 2.54
N ASN A 204 -21.81 -7.58 3.44
CA ASN A 204 -20.47 -6.98 3.34
C ASN A 204 -19.35 -8.02 3.45
N HIS A 205 -19.47 -8.96 4.38
CA HIS A 205 -18.50 -10.05 4.54
C HIS A 205 -18.43 -10.94 3.29
N GLN A 206 -19.59 -11.28 2.72
CA GLN A 206 -19.67 -12.03 1.46
C GLN A 206 -19.09 -11.25 0.27
N GLU A 207 -19.36 -9.94 0.19
CA GLU A 207 -18.77 -9.06 -0.82
C GLU A 207 -17.24 -9.06 -0.70
N SER A 208 -16.70 -8.89 0.51
CA SER A 208 -15.25 -8.95 0.76
C SER A 208 -14.65 -10.32 0.41
N ALA A 209 -15.33 -11.42 0.74
CA ALA A 209 -14.88 -12.76 0.41
C ALA A 209 -14.87 -13.00 -1.11
N ARG A 210 -15.84 -12.45 -1.86
CA ARG A 210 -15.86 -12.52 -3.33
C ARG A 210 -14.68 -11.78 -3.94
N VAL A 211 -14.46 -10.52 -3.55
CA VAL A 211 -13.32 -9.71 -4.02
C VAL A 211 -12.02 -10.45 -3.77
N TYR A 212 -11.81 -10.92 -2.53
CA TYR A 212 -10.56 -11.59 -2.18
C TYR A 212 -10.44 -13.01 -2.76
N GLY A 213 -11.54 -13.67 -3.06
CA GLY A 213 -11.55 -14.94 -3.81
C GLY A 213 -11.05 -14.76 -5.25
N GLU A 214 -11.45 -13.69 -5.94
CA GLU A 214 -10.91 -13.37 -7.27
C GLU A 214 -9.41 -13.03 -7.20
N PHE A 215 -9.01 -12.29 -6.17
CA PHE A 215 -7.60 -11.94 -5.94
C PHE A 215 -6.76 -13.19 -5.66
N ALA A 216 -7.25 -14.10 -4.83
CA ALA A 216 -6.61 -15.40 -4.59
C ALA A 216 -6.44 -16.21 -5.89
N GLY A 217 -7.46 -16.23 -6.74
CA GLY A 217 -7.38 -16.89 -8.06
C GLY A 217 -6.34 -16.26 -9.00
N VAL A 218 -6.10 -14.94 -8.91
CA VAL A 218 -4.98 -14.30 -9.63
C VAL A 218 -3.64 -14.77 -9.05
N ALA A 219 -3.46 -14.68 -7.74
CA ALA A 219 -2.21 -15.03 -7.07
C ALA A 219 -1.80 -16.51 -7.25
N GLU A 220 -2.78 -17.42 -7.38
CA GLU A 220 -2.54 -18.85 -7.61
C GLU A 220 -1.64 -19.08 -8.84
N GLY A 221 -1.85 -18.30 -9.91
CA GLY A 221 -1.08 -18.37 -11.16
C GLY A 221 0.15 -17.47 -11.21
N THR A 222 0.29 -16.51 -10.29
CA THR A 222 1.38 -15.52 -10.33
C THR A 222 2.72 -16.15 -9.96
N GLU A 223 3.72 -16.03 -10.84
CA GLU A 223 5.03 -16.68 -10.68
C GLU A 223 5.76 -16.31 -9.38
N TYR A 224 5.67 -15.05 -8.98
CA TYR A 224 6.38 -14.53 -7.81
C TYR A 224 5.56 -14.55 -6.53
N ALA A 225 4.30 -15.03 -6.57
CA ALA A 225 3.50 -15.17 -5.36
C ALA A 225 4.20 -16.11 -4.37
N TRP A 226 4.24 -15.71 -3.10
CA TRP A 226 4.86 -16.47 -2.02
C TRP A 226 4.32 -17.90 -1.98
N GLY A 227 3.00 -18.01 -2.02
CA GLY A 227 2.27 -19.28 -2.06
C GLY A 227 1.92 -19.75 -3.46
N LYS A 228 2.71 -19.48 -4.51
CA LYS A 228 2.42 -19.92 -5.89
C LYS A 228 1.85 -21.34 -5.96
N GLY A 229 0.73 -21.52 -6.65
CA GLY A 229 0.03 -22.81 -6.79
C GLY A 229 -0.83 -23.21 -5.57
N LYS A 230 -0.81 -22.44 -4.48
CA LYS A 230 -1.71 -22.65 -3.34
C LYS A 230 -3.10 -22.12 -3.69
N LYS A 231 -4.05 -23.03 -3.84
CA LYS A 231 -5.46 -22.68 -4.02
C LYS A 231 -6.07 -22.20 -2.70
N VAL A 232 -6.66 -21.01 -2.73
CA VAL A 232 -7.51 -20.45 -1.67
C VAL A 232 -8.83 -20.05 -2.32
N THR A 233 -9.93 -20.59 -1.84
CA THR A 233 -11.25 -20.35 -2.42
C THR A 233 -12.00 -19.24 -1.71
N MET A 234 -13.02 -18.67 -2.35
CA MET A 234 -13.96 -17.75 -1.71
C MET A 234 -14.54 -18.36 -0.42
N GLY A 235 -14.89 -19.66 -0.44
CA GLY A 235 -15.44 -20.35 0.73
C GLY A 235 -14.46 -20.44 1.90
N ASP A 236 -13.15 -20.60 1.62
CA ASP A 236 -12.11 -20.58 2.66
C ASP A 236 -12.01 -19.20 3.33
N ILE A 237 -12.14 -18.13 2.53
CA ILE A 237 -12.05 -16.74 2.98
C ILE A 237 -13.32 -16.32 3.74
N GLU A 238 -14.49 -16.77 3.28
CA GLU A 238 -15.80 -16.50 3.89
C GLU A 238 -15.97 -17.25 5.23
N THR A 239 -15.47 -18.47 5.34
CA THR A 239 -15.66 -19.29 6.54
C THR A 239 -14.79 -18.78 7.68
N VAL A 240 -15.42 -18.13 8.67
CA VAL A 240 -14.74 -17.65 9.89
C VAL A 240 -14.54 -18.81 10.86
N GLY A 241 -13.32 -18.96 11.39
CA GLY A 241 -12.99 -19.94 12.43
C GLY A 241 -11.73 -20.75 12.11
N GLY A 242 -11.26 -21.52 13.09
CA GLY A 242 -10.07 -22.38 12.94
C GLY A 242 -8.85 -21.63 12.38
N LYS A 243 -8.42 -21.98 11.17
CA LYS A 243 -7.29 -21.34 10.48
C LYS A 243 -7.59 -19.93 9.96
N ASN A 244 -8.87 -19.55 9.85
CA ASN A 244 -9.35 -18.24 9.43
C ASN A 244 -10.13 -17.54 10.56
N ARG A 245 -9.57 -17.53 11.77
CA ARG A 245 -10.17 -16.84 12.94
C ARG A 245 -10.40 -15.36 12.66
N MET A 246 -11.36 -14.77 13.37
CA MET A 246 -11.56 -13.32 13.38
C MET A 246 -10.33 -12.61 13.98
N ILE A 247 -9.89 -11.51 13.37
CA ILE A 247 -8.80 -10.66 13.90
C ILE A 247 -9.42 -9.42 14.52
N CYS A 248 -10.03 -8.60 13.67
CA CYS A 248 -10.82 -7.46 14.07
C CYS A 248 -12.03 -7.42 13.16
N PHE A 249 -13.22 -7.36 13.73
CA PHE A 249 -14.46 -7.35 12.96
C PHE A 249 -14.49 -6.15 11.99
N PRO A 250 -14.72 -6.36 10.69
CA PRO A 250 -15.33 -7.56 10.10
C PRO A 250 -14.34 -8.56 9.47
N TYR A 251 -13.03 -8.37 9.63
CA TYR A 251 -12.02 -9.11 8.89
C TYR A 251 -11.45 -10.33 9.64
N PRO A 252 -11.68 -11.56 9.13
CA PRO A 252 -10.90 -12.71 9.54
C PRO A 252 -9.50 -12.71 8.92
N LEU A 253 -8.65 -13.63 9.36
CA LEU A 253 -7.24 -13.68 8.99
C LEU A 253 -6.97 -13.60 7.47
N LEU A 254 -7.76 -14.30 6.65
CA LEU A 254 -7.61 -14.33 5.19
C LEU A 254 -8.11 -13.06 4.48
N MET A 255 -8.54 -12.04 5.22
CA MET A 255 -8.79 -10.68 4.74
C MET A 255 -7.78 -9.66 5.28
N ASN A 256 -6.68 -10.13 5.87
CA ASN A 256 -5.56 -9.33 6.35
C ASN A 256 -4.30 -9.61 5.51
N ALA A 257 -3.42 -8.62 5.38
CA ALA A 257 -2.14 -8.78 4.67
C ALA A 257 -1.26 -9.90 5.27
N PHE A 258 -0.59 -10.67 4.42
CA PHE A 258 0.34 -11.73 4.83
C PHE A 258 1.79 -11.27 4.66
N ASN A 259 2.40 -10.72 5.72
CA ASN A 259 3.69 -10.02 5.60
C ASN A 259 4.94 -10.91 5.73
N THR A 260 4.78 -12.17 6.15
CA THR A 260 5.90 -13.09 6.39
C THR A 260 6.38 -13.70 5.08
N VAL A 261 7.10 -12.90 4.28
CA VAL A 261 7.58 -13.25 2.94
C VAL A 261 9.06 -12.87 2.75
N ASN A 262 9.68 -13.44 1.71
CA ASN A 262 10.97 -13.01 1.19
C ASN A 262 10.81 -12.61 -0.29
N LEU A 263 10.65 -11.31 -0.55
CA LEU A 263 10.34 -10.77 -1.86
C LEU A 263 11.11 -9.47 -2.10
N ALA A 264 11.64 -9.29 -3.31
CA ALA A 264 12.23 -8.03 -3.75
C ALA A 264 11.87 -7.74 -5.20
N ALA A 265 11.84 -6.47 -5.58
CA ALA A 265 11.57 -6.03 -6.94
C ALA A 265 12.35 -4.76 -7.28
N ALA A 266 12.65 -4.59 -8.57
CA ALA A 266 13.34 -3.42 -9.08
C ALA A 266 12.79 -3.00 -10.46
N ALA A 267 12.81 -1.70 -10.72
CA ALA A 267 12.53 -1.08 -12.00
C ALA A 267 13.67 -0.14 -12.39
N LEU A 268 14.11 -0.24 -13.65
CA LEU A 268 15.13 0.61 -14.26
C LEU A 268 14.48 1.59 -15.23
N LEU A 269 14.78 2.88 -15.04
CA LEU A 269 14.26 3.97 -15.84
C LEU A 269 15.38 4.69 -16.58
N THR A 270 15.07 5.19 -17.78
CA THR A 270 15.89 6.13 -18.53
C THR A 270 14.99 6.99 -19.42
N ASN A 271 15.53 7.72 -20.38
CA ASN A 271 14.75 8.39 -21.42
C ASN A 271 14.94 7.76 -22.80
N THR A 272 14.02 8.05 -23.71
CA THR A 272 14.02 7.52 -25.09
C THR A 272 15.34 7.79 -25.83
N GLU A 273 15.97 8.96 -25.66
CA GLU A 273 17.24 9.27 -26.35
C GLU A 273 18.41 8.41 -25.85
N VAL A 274 18.49 8.21 -24.53
CA VAL A 274 19.49 7.31 -23.93
C VAL A 274 19.22 5.87 -24.36
N ALA A 275 17.98 5.41 -24.33
CA ALA A 275 17.62 4.06 -24.73
C ALA A 275 17.95 3.79 -26.21
N THR A 276 17.64 4.73 -27.13
CA THR A 276 18.03 4.63 -28.54
C THR A 276 19.54 4.57 -28.69
N ARG A 277 20.29 5.44 -28.01
CA ARG A 277 21.77 5.45 -28.07
C ARG A 277 22.38 4.14 -27.56
N MET A 278 21.77 3.53 -26.55
CA MET A 278 22.20 2.26 -25.97
C MET A 278 21.70 1.03 -26.73
N GLY A 279 20.92 1.21 -27.81
CA GLY A 279 20.34 0.10 -28.58
C GLY A 279 19.31 -0.72 -27.80
N ILE A 280 18.64 -0.12 -26.82
CA ILE A 280 17.58 -0.79 -26.06
C ILE A 280 16.35 -0.94 -26.97
N PRO A 281 15.82 -2.16 -27.15
CA PRO A 281 14.70 -2.39 -28.05
C PRO A 281 13.43 -1.64 -27.61
N GLU A 282 12.70 -1.05 -28.55
CA GLU A 282 11.44 -0.34 -28.25
C GLU A 282 10.37 -1.25 -27.65
N GLU A 283 10.40 -2.57 -27.91
CA GLU A 283 9.51 -3.53 -27.27
C GLU A 283 9.70 -3.62 -25.75
N ARG A 284 10.85 -3.18 -25.22
CA ARG A 284 11.11 -3.09 -23.77
C ARG A 284 10.53 -1.84 -23.14
N TRP A 285 10.26 -0.79 -23.92
CA TRP A 285 9.93 0.53 -23.38
C TRP A 285 8.48 0.59 -22.89
N ILE A 286 8.28 0.92 -21.63
CA ILE A 286 6.99 1.30 -21.08
C ILE A 286 7.09 2.73 -20.58
N TYR A 287 6.10 3.56 -20.89
CA TYR A 287 6.11 4.98 -20.62
C TYR A 287 5.37 5.26 -19.31
N PRO A 288 6.03 5.79 -18.27
CA PRO A 288 5.33 6.58 -17.28
C PRO A 288 4.57 7.72 -17.97
N LEU A 289 3.27 7.82 -17.73
CA LEU A 289 2.42 8.87 -18.32
C LEU A 289 2.21 10.05 -17.36
N GLY A 290 2.22 9.75 -16.06
CA GLY A 290 2.10 10.71 -14.99
C GLY A 290 1.78 10.01 -13.67
N GLY A 291 1.95 10.74 -12.57
CA GLY A 291 1.57 10.31 -11.25
C GLY A 291 1.10 11.47 -10.40
N ALA A 292 0.30 11.15 -9.39
CA ALA A 292 -0.16 12.11 -8.40
C ALA A 292 -0.45 11.39 -7.08
N GLY A 293 -0.25 12.09 -5.98
CA GLY A 293 -0.54 11.56 -4.66
C GLY A 293 -0.64 12.65 -3.62
N THR A 294 -1.39 12.37 -2.56
CA THR A 294 -1.57 13.23 -1.40
C THR A 294 -1.86 12.38 -0.17
N ALA A 295 -2.08 13.03 0.97
CA ALA A 295 -2.34 12.39 2.24
C ALA A 295 -3.55 12.97 2.97
N ASP A 296 -4.24 12.12 3.71
CA ASP A 296 -5.14 12.50 4.81
C ASP A 296 -4.34 12.71 6.11
N ALA A 297 -4.99 13.26 7.14
CA ALA A 297 -4.40 13.38 8.47
C ALA A 297 -3.89 12.02 8.99
N GLY A 298 -2.73 12.04 9.66
CA GLY A 298 -2.14 10.84 10.27
C GLY A 298 -3.01 10.28 11.39
N GLU A 299 -3.53 11.18 12.23
CA GLU A 299 -4.52 10.89 13.26
C GLU A 299 -5.87 10.59 12.60
N PHE A 300 -6.27 9.31 12.59
CA PHE A 300 -7.48 8.87 11.88
C PHE A 300 -8.77 9.51 12.43
N TRP A 301 -8.76 10.00 13.68
CA TRP A 301 -9.86 10.75 14.27
C TRP A 301 -9.97 12.18 13.73
N LYS A 302 -8.94 12.72 13.10
CA LYS A 302 -8.96 14.03 12.41
C LYS A 302 -9.28 13.91 10.92
N ARG A 303 -10.06 12.90 10.52
CA ARG A 303 -10.49 12.70 9.12
C ARG A 303 -11.96 13.02 8.93
N PRO A 304 -12.43 13.37 7.73
CA PRO A 304 -13.81 13.82 7.53
C PRO A 304 -14.84 12.78 7.98
N ASP A 305 -14.68 11.54 7.51
CA ASP A 305 -15.54 10.40 7.80
C ASP A 305 -14.78 9.07 7.67
N TYR A 306 -15.51 7.96 7.81
CA TYR A 306 -15.00 6.59 7.68
C TYR A 306 -15.76 5.80 6.60
N HIS A 307 -16.30 6.46 5.59
CA HIS A 307 -16.94 5.79 4.45
C HIS A 307 -16.43 6.30 3.10
N SER A 308 -15.47 7.23 3.11
CA SER A 308 -14.79 7.77 1.95
C SER A 308 -13.32 8.07 2.28
N SER A 309 -12.51 8.35 1.27
CA SER A 309 -11.13 8.81 1.46
C SER A 309 -10.83 9.89 0.42
N PRO A 310 -10.83 11.18 0.81
CA PRO A 310 -10.60 12.25 -0.16
C PRO A 310 -9.17 12.22 -0.72
N CYS A 311 -8.17 11.75 0.05
CA CYS A 311 -6.82 11.59 -0.50
C CYS A 311 -6.77 10.53 -1.62
N LEU A 312 -7.55 9.45 -1.50
CA LEU A 312 -7.66 8.39 -2.50
C LEU A 312 -8.31 8.90 -3.78
N THR A 313 -9.48 9.53 -3.67
CA THR A 313 -10.23 10.00 -4.84
C THR A 313 -9.48 11.10 -5.58
N ARG A 314 -8.92 12.09 -4.85
CA ARG A 314 -8.12 13.18 -5.45
C ARG A 314 -6.86 12.66 -6.14
N SER A 315 -6.17 11.66 -5.56
CA SER A 315 -4.99 11.06 -6.19
C SER A 315 -5.32 10.33 -7.48
N LEU A 316 -6.43 9.58 -7.52
CA LEU A 316 -6.91 8.91 -8.74
C LEU A 316 -7.26 9.92 -9.83
N ASP A 317 -8.06 10.94 -9.51
CA ASP A 317 -8.49 11.97 -10.46
C ASP A 317 -7.31 12.75 -11.02
N ALA A 318 -6.41 13.22 -10.14
CA ALA A 318 -5.24 13.97 -10.53
C ALA A 318 -4.29 13.13 -11.40
N ALA A 319 -4.03 11.87 -11.04
CA ALA A 319 -3.11 11.02 -11.80
C ALA A 319 -3.64 10.70 -13.19
N LEU A 320 -4.93 10.42 -13.33
CA LEU A 320 -5.58 10.25 -14.64
C LEU A 320 -5.47 11.53 -15.47
N SER A 321 -5.79 12.68 -14.86
CA SER A 321 -5.74 13.98 -15.53
C SER A 321 -4.34 14.33 -16.03
N VAL A 322 -3.31 14.23 -15.19
CA VAL A 322 -1.92 14.58 -15.60
C VAL A 322 -1.33 13.59 -16.59
N SER A 323 -1.88 12.38 -16.66
CA SER A 323 -1.51 11.35 -17.64
C SER A 323 -2.24 11.49 -18.98
N GLY A 324 -3.19 12.43 -19.09
CA GLY A 324 -4.03 12.60 -20.27
C GLY A 324 -4.97 11.40 -20.51
N LEU A 325 -5.43 10.75 -19.44
CA LEU A 325 -6.28 9.56 -19.47
C LEU A 325 -7.65 9.82 -18.84
N ARG A 326 -8.64 9.06 -19.29
CA ARG A 326 -9.90 8.84 -18.57
C ARG A 326 -9.91 7.42 -17.99
N THR A 327 -10.81 7.15 -17.05
CA THR A 327 -10.99 5.79 -16.51
C THR A 327 -11.18 4.74 -17.60
N ASP A 328 -11.96 5.06 -18.65
CA ASP A 328 -12.24 4.15 -19.76
C ASP A 328 -10.99 3.80 -20.60
N ASP A 329 -9.96 4.66 -20.59
CA ASP A 329 -8.69 4.43 -21.31
C ASP A 329 -7.79 3.40 -20.61
N VAL A 330 -8.06 3.04 -19.35
CA VAL A 330 -7.22 2.13 -18.56
C VAL A 330 -7.63 0.68 -18.79
N ASP A 331 -6.68 -0.17 -19.17
CA ASP A 331 -6.91 -1.58 -19.49
C ASP A 331 -6.56 -2.55 -18.37
N LEU A 332 -5.71 -2.11 -17.44
CA LEU A 332 -5.13 -2.91 -16.37
C LEU A 332 -5.13 -2.09 -15.08
N TYR A 333 -5.54 -2.71 -13.98
CA TYR A 333 -5.51 -2.09 -12.65
C TYR A 333 -4.73 -2.98 -11.67
N ASP A 334 -3.94 -2.34 -10.82
CA ASP A 334 -3.60 -2.91 -9.52
C ASP A 334 -3.94 -1.92 -8.41
N PHE A 335 -4.92 -2.27 -7.59
CA PHE A 335 -5.24 -1.55 -6.37
C PHE A 335 -4.62 -2.25 -5.18
N TYR A 336 -3.77 -1.51 -4.46
CA TYR A 336 -3.18 -1.98 -3.21
C TYR A 336 -4.26 -2.49 -2.26
N SER A 337 -4.04 -3.68 -1.69
CA SER A 337 -5.10 -4.46 -1.03
C SER A 337 -4.57 -5.20 0.19
N CYS A 338 -4.13 -4.44 1.21
CA CYS A 338 -3.85 -5.00 2.53
C CYS A 338 -5.13 -5.45 3.25
N PHE A 339 -6.24 -4.77 2.94
CA PHE A 339 -7.60 -5.03 3.42
C PHE A 339 -8.60 -4.76 2.29
N PRO A 340 -9.77 -5.44 2.28
CA PRO A 340 -10.80 -5.30 1.24
C PRO A 340 -11.27 -3.87 0.96
N ILE A 341 -11.31 -3.00 1.97
CA ILE A 341 -11.86 -1.65 1.82
C ILE A 341 -11.11 -0.77 0.79
N VAL A 342 -9.79 -0.94 0.63
CA VAL A 342 -9.00 -0.08 -0.29
C VAL A 342 -9.42 -0.27 -1.75
N PRO A 343 -9.40 -1.49 -2.33
CA PRO A 343 -9.88 -1.70 -3.68
C PRO A 343 -11.37 -1.39 -3.84
N LYS A 344 -12.20 -1.59 -2.81
CA LYS A 344 -13.63 -1.22 -2.85
C LYS A 344 -13.83 0.30 -3.01
N LEU A 345 -13.12 1.11 -2.22
CA LEU A 345 -13.18 2.58 -2.33
C LEU A 345 -12.70 3.07 -3.70
N ALA A 346 -11.60 2.51 -4.20
CA ALA A 346 -11.08 2.85 -5.52
C ALA A 346 -12.03 2.45 -6.66
N ALA A 347 -12.56 1.23 -6.62
CA ALA A 347 -13.53 0.75 -7.59
C ALA A 347 -14.82 1.57 -7.55
N GLN A 348 -15.32 1.91 -6.37
CA GLN A 348 -16.52 2.77 -6.25
C GLN A 348 -16.29 4.15 -6.86
N HIS A 349 -15.14 4.77 -6.60
CA HIS A 349 -14.80 6.08 -7.17
C HIS A 349 -14.69 6.04 -8.70
N LEU A 350 -14.07 4.99 -9.23
CA LEU A 350 -13.87 4.83 -10.67
C LEU A 350 -15.07 4.22 -11.41
N GLY A 351 -16.16 3.88 -10.70
CA GLY A 351 -17.32 3.23 -11.30
C GLY A 351 -17.05 1.81 -11.80
N LEU A 352 -16.08 1.11 -11.21
CA LEU A 352 -15.74 -0.28 -11.53
C LEU A 352 -16.53 -1.25 -10.63
N PRO A 353 -16.94 -2.42 -11.14
CA PRO A 353 -17.49 -3.47 -10.30
C PRO A 353 -16.42 -3.97 -9.33
N PHE A 354 -16.82 -4.31 -8.09
CA PHE A 354 -15.89 -4.78 -7.07
C PHE A 354 -15.34 -6.18 -7.37
N TYR A 355 -16.16 -7.00 -8.04
CA TYR A 355 -15.87 -8.36 -8.47
C TYR A 355 -16.69 -8.66 -9.73
N GLY A 356 -16.30 -9.69 -10.49
CA GLY A 356 -16.99 -10.13 -11.71
C GLY A 356 -16.85 -9.17 -12.90
N GLY A 357 -16.00 -8.14 -12.78
CA GLY A 357 -15.69 -7.21 -13.86
C GLY A 357 -14.78 -7.83 -14.92
N GLU A 358 -14.90 -7.35 -16.16
CA GLU A 358 -13.98 -7.71 -17.25
C GLU A 358 -12.53 -7.29 -16.92
N LYS A 359 -12.37 -6.09 -16.35
CA LYS A 359 -11.10 -5.57 -15.87
C LYS A 359 -10.93 -5.94 -14.39
N LYS A 360 -9.96 -6.80 -14.11
CA LYS A 360 -9.59 -7.17 -12.74
C LYS A 360 -9.04 -5.97 -11.98
N LEU A 361 -9.28 -5.93 -10.67
CA LEU A 361 -8.77 -4.87 -9.77
C LEU A 361 -7.34 -5.12 -9.26
N THR A 362 -6.73 -6.24 -9.64
CA THR A 362 -5.36 -6.60 -9.28
C THR A 362 -4.68 -7.38 -10.40
N LEU A 363 -3.35 -7.20 -10.49
CA LEU A 363 -2.45 -7.99 -11.31
C LEU A 363 -1.76 -9.11 -10.52
N LEU A 364 -1.59 -8.91 -9.21
CA LEU A 364 -0.82 -9.82 -8.35
C LEU A 364 -1.69 -10.75 -7.51
N GLY A 365 -2.91 -10.32 -7.17
CA GLY A 365 -3.79 -11.02 -6.23
C GLY A 365 -3.75 -10.49 -4.79
N GLY A 366 -3.22 -9.28 -4.59
CA GLY A 366 -3.22 -8.58 -3.31
C GLY A 366 -2.30 -9.13 -2.22
N LEU A 367 -2.14 -8.36 -1.13
CA LEU A 367 -1.13 -8.64 -0.10
C LEU A 367 -1.42 -9.90 0.71
N THR A 368 -2.65 -10.39 0.73
CA THR A 368 -3.02 -11.62 1.43
C THR A 368 -2.57 -12.86 0.66
N SER A 369 -2.77 -12.87 -0.67
CA SER A 369 -2.56 -14.07 -1.49
C SER A 369 -1.24 -14.07 -2.26
N PHE A 370 -0.83 -12.92 -2.83
CA PHE A 370 0.50 -12.78 -3.43
C PHE A 370 1.61 -12.85 -2.37
N GLY A 371 1.36 -12.23 -1.23
CA GLY A 371 2.35 -12.00 -0.18
C GLY A 371 2.64 -10.51 0.01
N GLY A 372 2.47 -10.03 1.23
CA GLY A 372 2.66 -8.64 1.60
C GLY A 372 4.13 -8.32 1.80
N ALA A 373 4.83 -7.93 0.74
CA ALA A 373 6.17 -7.32 0.83
C ALA A 373 6.12 -5.91 1.48
N GLY A 374 5.23 -5.69 2.45
CA GLY A 374 5.07 -4.48 3.24
C GLY A 374 4.99 -3.21 2.40
N ASN A 375 6.00 -2.35 2.60
CA ASN A 375 6.15 -1.07 1.90
C ASN A 375 6.40 -1.27 0.40
N ASN A 376 6.92 -2.43 -0.01
CA ASN A 376 7.37 -2.70 -1.37
C ASN A 376 6.35 -3.44 -2.25
N TYR A 377 5.16 -3.80 -1.75
CA TYR A 377 4.15 -4.52 -2.58
C TYR A 377 3.90 -3.82 -3.94
N SER A 378 3.73 -2.50 -3.94
CA SER A 378 3.42 -1.76 -5.18
C SER A 378 4.60 -1.74 -6.18
N MET A 379 5.83 -2.07 -5.77
CA MET A 379 6.94 -2.26 -6.71
C MET A 379 6.71 -3.52 -7.55
N HIS A 380 6.23 -4.61 -6.93
CA HIS A 380 5.82 -5.82 -7.65
C HIS A 380 4.64 -5.54 -8.61
N ALA A 381 3.74 -4.62 -8.25
CA ALA A 381 2.66 -4.21 -9.14
C ALA A 381 3.21 -3.43 -10.36
N ILE A 382 4.23 -2.59 -10.16
CA ILE A 382 4.92 -1.86 -11.24
C ILE A 382 5.62 -2.84 -12.20
N THR A 383 6.32 -3.84 -11.67
CA THR A 383 7.02 -4.84 -12.50
C THR A 383 6.04 -5.70 -13.29
N GLU A 384 4.96 -6.16 -12.66
CA GLU A 384 3.93 -6.95 -13.33
C GLU A 384 3.13 -6.16 -14.36
N MET A 385 2.77 -4.91 -14.03
CA MET A 385 2.14 -3.99 -14.99
C MET A 385 3.02 -3.79 -16.21
N THR A 386 4.33 -3.61 -16.00
CA THR A 386 5.30 -3.46 -17.10
C THR A 386 5.31 -4.68 -18.01
N ARG A 387 5.34 -5.91 -17.45
CA ARG A 387 5.30 -7.15 -18.23
C ARG A 387 3.99 -7.27 -19.03
N GLN A 388 2.84 -7.10 -18.39
CA GLN A 388 1.55 -7.24 -19.07
C GLN A 388 1.30 -6.15 -20.13
N LEU A 389 1.83 -4.92 -19.94
CA LEU A 389 1.76 -3.88 -20.96
C LEU A 389 2.66 -4.21 -22.17
N ARG A 390 3.86 -4.78 -21.95
CA ARG A 390 4.73 -5.23 -23.05
C ARG A 390 4.04 -6.28 -23.92
N ASP A 391 3.35 -7.25 -23.31
CA ASP A 391 2.57 -8.26 -24.02
C ASP A 391 1.41 -7.67 -24.84
N ARG A 392 0.98 -6.45 -24.50
CA ARG A 392 -0.12 -5.71 -25.17
C ARG A 392 0.38 -4.65 -26.15
N LYS A 393 1.68 -4.53 -26.44
CA LYS A 393 2.23 -3.51 -27.36
C LYS A 393 1.65 -3.57 -28.78
N ALA A 394 1.27 -4.76 -29.24
CA ALA A 394 0.64 -4.94 -30.55
C ALA A 394 -0.79 -4.37 -30.63
N LYS A 395 -1.43 -4.00 -29.50
CA LYS A 395 -2.77 -3.44 -29.48
C LYS A 395 -2.82 -2.12 -30.24
N LYS A 396 -3.72 -2.02 -31.22
CA LYS A 396 -3.99 -0.77 -31.96
C LYS A 396 -4.44 0.31 -30.99
N GLY A 397 -3.74 1.45 -30.99
CA GLY A 397 -4.00 2.57 -30.06
C GLY A 397 -3.22 2.52 -28.75
N GLY A 398 -2.49 1.42 -28.47
CA GLY A 398 -1.78 1.20 -27.22
C GLY A 398 -2.68 0.69 -26.09
N ALA A 399 -2.04 0.17 -25.05
CA ALA A 399 -2.65 -0.16 -23.76
C ALA A 399 -2.12 0.73 -22.64
N ASN A 400 -2.96 0.98 -21.63
CA ASN A 400 -2.63 1.75 -20.43
C ASN A 400 -2.95 0.97 -19.15
N GLY A 401 -2.19 1.23 -18.11
CA GLY A 401 -2.37 0.64 -16.78
C GLY A 401 -2.36 1.70 -15.69
N LEU A 402 -3.08 1.44 -14.61
CA LEU A 402 -3.12 2.30 -13.42
C LEU A 402 -2.78 1.50 -12.18
N ILE A 403 -1.87 2.02 -11.36
CA ILE A 403 -1.48 1.44 -10.08
C ILE A 403 -1.84 2.43 -8.99
N LEU A 404 -2.69 2.00 -8.04
CA LEU A 404 -2.96 2.74 -6.81
C LEU A 404 -2.14 2.13 -5.67
N ALA A 405 -1.15 2.88 -5.20
CA ALA A 405 -0.31 2.50 -4.08
C ALA A 405 -0.78 3.20 -2.79
N ASN A 406 -1.15 2.42 -1.79
CA ASN A 406 -1.68 2.92 -0.52
C ASN A 406 -0.65 2.75 0.61
N GLY A 407 -0.47 3.78 1.43
CA GLY A 407 0.43 3.82 2.57
C GLY A 407 -0.28 4.16 3.88
N GLY A 408 0.23 3.59 4.98
CA GLY A 408 -0.39 3.73 6.30
C GLY A 408 -1.73 3.01 6.38
N TRP A 409 -2.76 3.70 6.86
CA TRP A 409 -4.12 3.20 7.04
C TRP A 409 -5.11 4.09 6.29
N LEU A 410 -5.10 4.04 4.95
CA LEU A 410 -5.70 5.04 4.06
C LEU A 410 -5.13 6.46 4.25
N THR A 411 -3.91 6.57 4.78
CA THR A 411 -3.30 7.86 5.11
C THR A 411 -2.66 8.50 3.88
N TYR A 412 -1.90 7.73 3.11
CA TYR A 412 -1.13 8.22 1.97
C TYR A 412 -1.55 7.48 0.71
N GLN A 413 -1.80 8.20 -0.37
CA GLN A 413 -2.17 7.61 -1.65
C GLN A 413 -1.22 8.13 -2.72
N TYR A 414 -0.80 7.25 -3.61
CA TYR A 414 -0.04 7.64 -4.78
C TYR A 414 -0.43 6.76 -5.95
N VAL A 415 -0.75 7.39 -7.07
CA VAL A 415 -1.22 6.74 -8.28
C VAL A 415 -0.23 7.02 -9.39
N VAL A 416 0.12 6.00 -10.17
CA VAL A 416 0.92 6.14 -11.39
C VAL A 416 0.21 5.47 -12.55
N CYS A 417 0.22 6.12 -13.71
CA CYS A 417 -0.28 5.55 -14.96
C CYS A 417 0.89 5.20 -15.87
N LEU A 418 0.85 3.99 -16.44
CA LEU A 418 1.85 3.48 -17.36
C LEU A 418 1.20 3.20 -18.73
N GLY A 419 1.94 3.40 -19.80
CA GLY A 419 1.46 3.22 -21.17
C GLY A 419 2.46 2.48 -22.05
N THR A 420 1.94 1.74 -23.03
CA THR A 420 2.76 1.16 -24.12
C THR A 420 3.26 2.20 -25.13
N LYS A 421 2.67 3.40 -25.08
CA LYS A 421 2.95 4.56 -25.93
C LYS A 421 3.15 5.79 -25.05
N PRO A 422 3.82 6.85 -25.53
CA PRO A 422 3.82 8.15 -24.84
C PRO A 422 2.40 8.72 -24.77
N ARG A 423 2.23 9.79 -23.98
CA ARG A 423 0.94 10.46 -23.80
C ARG A 423 0.28 10.81 -25.13
N LYS A 424 -1.01 10.50 -25.26
CA LYS A 424 -1.80 10.74 -26.49
C LYS A 424 -1.93 12.22 -26.83
N ASP A 425 -1.92 13.08 -25.81
CA ASP A 425 -2.02 14.55 -25.95
C ASP A 425 -0.72 15.23 -26.38
N GLY A 426 0.39 14.48 -26.52
CA GLY A 426 1.70 15.01 -26.88
C GLY A 426 2.36 15.88 -25.79
N GLY A 427 1.79 15.93 -24.58
CA GLY A 427 2.33 16.70 -23.47
C GLY A 427 3.65 16.12 -22.95
N ALA A 428 4.49 16.97 -22.38
CA ALA A 428 5.67 16.53 -21.64
C ALA A 428 5.27 15.82 -20.34
N TYR A 429 6.20 15.05 -19.76
CA TYR A 429 5.98 14.48 -18.42
C TYR A 429 5.83 15.62 -17.40
N PRO A 430 4.85 15.55 -16.45
CA PRO A 430 4.70 16.57 -15.42
C PRO A 430 6.00 16.73 -14.60
N LEU A 431 6.48 17.97 -14.40
CA LEU A 431 7.75 18.21 -13.70
C LEU A 431 7.55 18.54 -12.21
N GLU A 432 6.31 18.76 -11.77
CA GLU A 432 5.95 19.21 -10.41
C GLU A 432 4.77 18.41 -9.87
N ASP A 433 4.62 18.41 -8.54
CA ASP A 433 3.49 17.78 -7.87
C ASP A 433 2.22 18.61 -8.11
N VAL A 434 1.14 17.95 -8.51
CA VAL A 434 -0.13 18.60 -8.81
C VAL A 434 -1.11 18.63 -7.63
N LEU A 435 -0.75 17.96 -6.53
CA LEU A 435 -1.52 17.92 -5.30
C LEU A 435 -0.66 18.41 -4.14
N PRO A 436 -1.26 19.00 -3.09
CA PRO A 436 -0.54 19.28 -1.85
C PRO A 436 -0.10 17.97 -1.19
N GLU A 437 0.92 18.04 -0.33
CA GLU A 437 1.41 16.88 0.41
C GLU A 437 0.32 16.26 1.30
N VAL A 438 -0.47 17.11 1.96
CA VAL A 438 -1.58 16.74 2.84
C VAL A 438 -2.80 17.60 2.51
N ILE A 439 -3.98 17.00 2.47
CA ILE A 439 -5.23 17.75 2.30
C ILE A 439 -5.66 18.42 3.61
N THR A 440 -6.13 19.66 3.52
CA THR A 440 -6.57 20.46 4.68
C THR A 440 -7.85 21.24 4.42
N ASP A 441 -8.38 21.13 3.20
CA ASP A 441 -9.53 21.85 2.67
C ASP A 441 -10.85 21.06 2.81
N VAL A 442 -10.83 19.93 3.51
CA VAL A 442 -12.03 19.13 3.81
C VAL A 442 -12.40 19.34 5.28
N ALA A 443 -13.68 19.64 5.54
CA ALA A 443 -14.16 19.84 6.89
C ALA A 443 -13.97 18.57 7.74
N VAL A 444 -13.28 18.72 8.85
CA VAL A 444 -13.05 17.67 9.83
C VAL A 444 -13.75 18.07 11.12
N PRO A 445 -14.53 17.17 11.71
CA PRO A 445 -15.19 17.51 12.96
C PRO A 445 -14.23 17.60 14.15
N GLU A 446 -14.51 18.54 15.06
CA GLU A 446 -13.74 18.72 16.29
C GLU A 446 -13.72 17.46 17.15
N ILE A 447 -12.64 17.30 17.92
CA ILE A 447 -12.44 16.18 18.84
C ILE A 447 -12.79 16.59 20.27
N ALA A 448 -13.47 15.71 20.98
CA ALA A 448 -13.57 15.69 22.43
C ALA A 448 -12.65 14.58 22.96
N GLU A 449 -11.46 14.94 23.43
CA GLU A 449 -10.52 13.97 24.03
C GLU A 449 -11.10 13.34 25.29
N VAL A 450 -11.80 14.18 26.08
CA VAL A 450 -12.58 13.79 27.24
C VAL A 450 -14.05 14.01 26.89
N ALA A 451 -14.81 12.92 26.75
CA ALA A 451 -16.19 12.95 26.28
C ALA A 451 -17.15 12.47 27.36
N GLU A 452 -18.21 13.24 27.61
CA GLU A 452 -19.29 12.88 28.54
C GLU A 452 -20.65 13.24 27.95
N GLY A 453 -21.60 12.30 28.05
CA GLY A 453 -23.01 12.52 27.71
C GLY A 453 -23.57 11.56 26.66
N GLU A 454 -24.72 11.91 26.13
CA GLU A 454 -25.39 11.14 25.08
C GLU A 454 -24.62 11.26 23.75
N ALA A 455 -24.44 10.12 23.09
CA ALA A 455 -23.65 9.99 21.89
C ALA A 455 -24.27 9.06 20.86
N VAL A 456 -23.83 9.19 19.60
CA VAL A 456 -24.19 8.32 18.48
C VAL A 456 -22.93 7.66 17.92
N VAL A 457 -23.00 6.37 17.60
CA VAL A 457 -21.89 5.64 16.97
C VAL A 457 -21.70 6.10 15.52
N GLU A 458 -20.52 6.61 15.17
CA GLU A 458 -20.12 6.97 13.80
C GLU A 458 -19.53 5.76 13.06
N THR A 459 -18.66 5.01 13.72
CA THR A 459 -18.13 3.72 13.25
C THR A 459 -17.55 2.93 14.43
N TYR A 460 -17.19 1.67 14.20
CA TYR A 460 -16.70 0.77 15.24
C TYR A 460 -15.84 -0.35 14.66
N THR A 461 -15.10 -1.03 15.55
CA THR A 461 -14.48 -2.33 15.29
C THR A 461 -14.41 -3.11 16.61
N VAL A 462 -14.16 -4.41 16.52
CA VAL A 462 -14.03 -5.29 17.69
C VAL A 462 -12.83 -6.19 17.49
N GLU A 463 -11.86 -6.15 18.41
CA GLU A 463 -10.73 -7.08 18.49
C GLU A 463 -11.21 -8.44 19.02
N PHE A 464 -10.63 -9.52 18.50
CA PHE A 464 -10.95 -10.89 18.90
C PHE A 464 -9.70 -11.61 19.41
N SER A 465 -9.89 -12.36 20.50
CA SER A 465 -8.88 -13.29 21.00
C SER A 465 -8.70 -14.48 20.05
N ARG A 466 -7.60 -15.24 20.23
CA ARG A 466 -7.26 -16.37 19.34
C ARG A 466 -8.29 -17.50 19.35
N ASP A 467 -9.08 -17.61 20.42
CA ASP A 467 -10.17 -18.57 20.56
C ASP A 467 -11.47 -18.14 19.85
N GLY A 468 -11.51 -16.91 19.32
CA GLY A 468 -12.66 -16.35 18.61
C GLY A 468 -13.66 -15.62 19.51
N SER A 469 -13.36 -15.41 20.80
CA SER A 469 -14.16 -14.56 21.66
C SER A 469 -13.88 -13.06 21.40
N PRO A 470 -14.90 -12.18 21.41
CA PRO A 470 -14.69 -10.73 21.40
C PRO A 470 -13.90 -10.29 22.64
N GLU A 471 -12.84 -9.50 22.44
CA GLU A 471 -11.93 -9.07 23.51
C GLU A 471 -12.07 -7.58 23.81
N ARG A 472 -12.12 -6.73 22.78
CA ARG A 472 -12.21 -5.28 22.95
C ARG A 472 -13.01 -4.62 21.84
N GLY A 473 -14.09 -3.96 22.21
CA GLY A 473 -14.84 -3.06 21.35
C GLY A 473 -14.21 -1.67 21.30
N HIS A 474 -14.13 -1.12 20.10
CA HIS A 474 -13.67 0.23 19.81
C HIS A 474 -14.77 1.02 19.10
N VAL A 475 -15.08 2.21 19.60
CA VAL A 475 -16.13 3.08 19.08
C VAL A 475 -15.51 4.42 18.70
N VAL A 476 -15.80 4.87 17.49
CA VAL A 476 -15.72 6.28 17.13
C VAL A 476 -17.14 6.83 17.19
N GLY A 477 -17.37 7.82 18.05
CA GLY A 477 -18.70 8.35 18.30
C GLY A 477 -18.78 9.86 18.17
N ARG A 478 -20.02 10.35 18.20
CA ARG A 478 -20.40 11.76 18.12
C ARG A 478 -21.21 12.16 19.33
N LEU A 479 -20.76 13.18 20.06
CA LEU A 479 -21.61 13.79 21.09
C LEU A 479 -22.83 14.43 20.43
N THR A 480 -24.02 14.13 20.95
CA THR A 480 -25.28 14.69 20.42
C THR A 480 -25.40 16.20 20.68
N SER A 481 -24.76 16.69 21.75
CA SER A 481 -24.85 18.08 22.19
C SER A 481 -24.11 19.08 21.28
N ASN A 482 -23.04 18.65 20.63
CA ASN A 482 -22.16 19.55 19.87
C ASN A 482 -21.52 18.91 18.61
N GLY A 483 -21.79 17.64 18.33
CA GLY A 483 -21.24 16.91 17.18
C GLY A 483 -19.76 16.54 17.28
N LYS A 484 -19.07 16.85 18.39
CA LYS A 484 -17.65 16.51 18.55
C LYS A 484 -17.43 15.01 18.51
N ARG A 485 -16.38 14.59 17.81
CA ARG A 485 -15.96 13.18 17.71
C ARG A 485 -15.21 12.79 18.97
N PHE A 486 -15.38 11.55 19.41
CA PHE A 486 -14.55 10.94 20.45
C PHE A 486 -14.16 9.52 20.06
N LEU A 487 -13.10 9.02 20.69
CA LEU A 487 -12.76 7.60 20.72
C LEU A 487 -13.19 7.03 22.06
N ALA A 488 -13.69 5.80 22.08
CA ALA A 488 -14.05 5.09 23.30
C ALA A 488 -13.84 3.58 23.18
N ASN A 489 -13.55 2.92 24.29
CA ASN A 489 -13.71 1.46 24.38
C ASN A 489 -15.13 1.10 24.86
N HIS A 490 -15.53 -0.16 24.72
CA HIS A 490 -16.78 -0.64 25.32
C HIS A 490 -16.76 -0.55 26.87
N ALA A 491 -17.87 -0.13 27.47
CA ALA A 491 -18.00 -0.01 28.93
C ALA A 491 -18.43 -1.32 29.62
N ASP A 492 -19.11 -2.21 28.88
CA ASP A 492 -19.75 -3.41 29.44
C ASP A 492 -19.88 -4.55 28.41
N ALA A 493 -20.15 -5.75 28.93
CA ALA A 493 -20.24 -6.97 28.12
C ALA A 493 -21.41 -6.97 27.12
N ARG A 494 -22.50 -6.26 27.43
CA ARG A 494 -23.64 -6.15 26.51
C ARG A 494 -23.23 -5.31 25.30
N THR A 495 -22.59 -4.18 25.53
CA THR A 495 -22.07 -3.30 24.47
C THR A 495 -21.09 -4.05 23.59
N LEU A 496 -20.14 -4.78 24.17
CA LEU A 496 -19.21 -5.62 23.41
C LEU A 496 -19.93 -6.65 22.52
N LYS A 497 -20.91 -7.37 23.08
CA LYS A 497 -21.72 -8.35 22.34
C LYS A 497 -22.51 -7.72 21.19
N GLU A 498 -23.05 -6.52 21.41
CA GLU A 498 -23.81 -5.80 20.39
C GLU A 498 -22.92 -5.23 19.28
N LEU A 499 -21.73 -4.72 19.62
CA LEU A 499 -20.74 -4.31 18.62
C LEU A 499 -20.26 -5.51 17.78
N ALA A 500 -20.12 -6.69 18.37
CA ALA A 500 -19.72 -7.92 17.68
C ALA A 500 -20.88 -8.61 16.91
N SER A 501 -22.07 -7.99 16.84
CA SER A 501 -23.25 -8.61 16.22
C SER A 501 -23.14 -8.67 14.70
N TRP A 502 -23.55 -9.80 14.13
CA TRP A 502 -23.72 -9.96 12.69
C TRP A 502 -25.09 -9.52 12.16
N GLU A 503 -26.01 -9.17 13.06
CA GLU A 503 -27.41 -8.87 12.73
C GLU A 503 -27.80 -7.44 13.11
N LYS A 504 -27.27 -6.93 14.23
CA LYS A 504 -27.59 -5.59 14.73
C LYS A 504 -26.56 -4.60 14.21
N GLU A 505 -27.02 -3.60 13.46
CA GLU A 505 -26.19 -2.47 13.04
C GLU A 505 -25.86 -1.55 14.23
N PRO A 506 -24.58 -1.38 14.60
CA PRO A 506 -24.18 -0.42 15.64
C PRO A 506 -24.17 1.03 15.16
N ILE A 507 -23.83 1.29 13.89
CA ILE A 507 -23.66 2.65 13.38
C ILE A 507 -25.00 3.39 13.39
N GLY A 508 -24.97 4.64 13.87
CA GLY A 508 -26.17 5.47 14.01
C GLY A 508 -26.99 5.22 15.28
N ARG A 509 -26.63 4.21 16.10
CA ARG A 509 -27.33 3.96 17.37
C ARG A 509 -26.84 4.91 18.46
N SER A 510 -27.78 5.34 19.29
CA SER A 510 -27.51 6.16 20.48
C SER A 510 -27.01 5.34 21.65
N GLY A 511 -26.24 5.99 22.52
CA GLY A 511 -25.74 5.47 23.80
C GLY A 511 -25.16 6.60 24.65
N TRP A 512 -24.34 6.23 25.63
CA TRP A 512 -23.68 7.17 26.54
C TRP A 512 -22.18 6.96 26.56
N VAL A 513 -21.42 8.04 26.62
CA VAL A 513 -19.97 8.05 26.82
C VAL A 513 -19.61 8.75 28.12
N TRP A 514 -18.60 8.25 28.83
CA TRP A 514 -18.01 8.86 30.03
C TRP A 514 -16.58 8.33 30.23
N GLN A 515 -15.82 8.88 31.18
CA GLN A 515 -14.44 8.44 31.43
C GLN A 515 -14.40 7.18 32.32
N ALA A 516 -13.44 6.30 32.06
CA ALA A 516 -13.22 5.12 32.89
C ALA A 516 -12.73 5.53 34.30
N LYS A 517 -13.12 4.77 35.33
CA LYS A 517 -12.73 5.05 36.72
C LYS A 517 -11.23 4.82 36.98
N ASP A 518 -10.64 3.89 36.24
CA ASP A 518 -9.23 3.49 36.35
C ASP A 518 -8.30 4.33 35.47
N ASP A 519 -8.82 4.99 34.44
CA ASP A 519 -8.08 5.91 33.57
C ASP A 519 -8.99 7.06 33.10
N PRO A 520 -8.85 8.28 33.67
CA PRO A 520 -9.69 9.42 33.32
C PRO A 520 -9.45 9.96 31.90
N GLN A 521 -8.38 9.54 31.21
CA GLN A 521 -8.13 9.89 29.81
C GLN A 521 -8.79 8.92 28.83
N ARG A 522 -9.26 7.76 29.32
CA ARG A 522 -9.92 6.75 28.52
C ARG A 522 -11.44 6.89 28.62
N ASN A 523 -12.08 7.24 27.51
CA ASN A 523 -13.52 7.20 27.39
C ASN A 523 -14.02 5.76 27.20
N ILE A 524 -15.17 5.47 27.78
CA ILE A 524 -15.91 4.22 27.62
C ILE A 524 -17.34 4.51 27.18
N PHE A 525 -17.89 3.66 26.32
CA PHE A 525 -19.21 3.81 25.72
C PHE A 525 -20.12 2.63 26.06
N SER A 526 -21.40 2.91 26.31
CA SER A 526 -22.44 1.90 26.49
C SER A 526 -23.69 2.21 25.66
N PHE A 527 -24.35 1.16 25.15
CA PHE A 527 -25.72 1.27 24.62
C PHE A 527 -26.78 1.37 25.72
N GLU A 528 -26.42 1.14 26.98
CA GLU A 528 -27.32 1.34 28.12
C GLU A 528 -27.30 2.79 28.59
N SER A 529 -28.37 3.19 29.29
CA SER A 529 -28.39 4.47 30.01
C SER A 529 -27.23 4.54 30.99
N ARG A 530 -26.60 5.72 31.13
CA ARG A 530 -25.53 5.99 32.11
C ARG A 530 -25.82 5.25 33.43
N PRO A 531 -24.94 4.34 33.90
CA PRO A 531 -25.06 3.80 35.25
C PRO A 531 -25.19 4.99 36.20
N GLN A 532 -26.18 4.99 37.08
CA GLN A 532 -26.21 5.97 38.16
C GLN A 532 -24.90 5.76 38.94
N LEU A 533 -23.94 6.67 38.73
CA LEU A 533 -22.58 6.58 39.26
C LEU A 533 -22.55 6.94 40.74
#